data_AF-A0A815VUL1-F1
#
_entry.id   AF-A0A815VUL1-F1
#
_cell.length_a   1.000
_cell.length_b   1.000
_cell.length_c   1.000
_cell.angle_alpha   90.00
_cell.angle_beta   90.00
_cell.angle_gamma   90.00
#
_symmetry.space_group_name_H-M   'P 1'
#
loop_
_entity.id
_entity.type
_entity.pdbx_description
1 polymer ?
#
loop_
_entity_poly.entity_id
_entity_poly.type
_entity_poly.pdbx_seq_one_letter_code
_entity_poly.pdbx_strand_id
1 'polypeptide(L)'
;MGDMINCTRFLCRADDLVPLPAEPVDIPRIPLISLAYRVGSLLDAFGEKTNEQHVMSALQAVVRQWKQYEIPVDICDFTSYPKLDVFPAKYVIFLELIEDEERKIDAQQLQFLQNTLSSEVEQQLCKANEYYKDYRSASKLDPIACILVRKGTFSTFMLSAAAKEVFDAKYKSQRIEDNDYSFIIDGKHYATVEHYYQSQKYVDECPEQAEAIRTAETALQAKDMSSQFKSIYPRSTSFDAEAVMLRGLRAKFTQNKQLMALLKATENKILREMPGKADSKWSNDQNMLGQLLMQIRDEL
;
A
#
# COMPACT_ATOMS: atom_id res chain seq x y z
N MET A 1 13.73 2.91 -54.05
CA MET A 1 13.31 1.61 -53.50
C MET A 1 14.51 1.07 -52.74
N GLY A 2 14.47 1.18 -51.42
CA GLY A 2 15.54 0.69 -50.55
C GLY A 2 14.98 -0.47 -49.73
N ASP A 3 15.62 -1.63 -49.87
CA ASP A 3 15.20 -2.88 -49.26
C ASP A 3 15.39 -2.87 -47.74
N MET A 4 14.36 -3.32 -47.04
CA MET A 4 14.33 -3.47 -45.60
C MET A 4 14.91 -4.85 -45.23
N ILE A 5 16.10 -4.87 -44.62
CA ILE A 5 16.76 -6.09 -44.17
C ILE A 5 16.19 -6.47 -42.80
N ASN A 6 15.48 -7.60 -42.71
CA ASN A 6 15.05 -8.21 -41.45
C ASN A 6 16.23 -8.98 -40.82
N CYS A 7 16.75 -8.45 -39.71
CA CYS A 7 17.89 -8.98 -38.96
C CYS A 7 17.57 -10.23 -38.11
N THR A 8 16.97 -11.26 -38.71
CA THR A 8 16.75 -12.57 -38.05
C THR A 8 17.32 -13.75 -38.82
N ARG A 9 18.12 -13.51 -39.86
CA ARG A 9 18.70 -14.57 -40.72
C ARG A 9 20.11 -15.03 -40.32
N PHE A 10 20.60 -14.69 -39.12
CA PHE A 10 22.01 -14.90 -38.74
C PHE A 10 22.28 -15.88 -37.60
N LEU A 11 21.32 -16.74 -37.23
CA LEU A 11 21.59 -17.81 -36.27
C LEU A 11 21.10 -19.16 -36.82
N CYS A 12 22.07 -20.06 -36.98
CA CYS A 12 22.01 -21.51 -37.21
C CYS A 12 22.43 -21.97 -38.62
N ARG A 13 23.58 -22.66 -38.65
CA ARG A 13 24.03 -23.52 -39.75
C ARG A 13 22.91 -24.53 -40.04
N ALA A 14 22.56 -24.70 -41.31
CA ALA A 14 21.41 -25.49 -41.76
C ALA A 14 21.59 -27.01 -41.63
N ASP A 15 22.74 -27.48 -41.14
CA ASP A 15 23.11 -28.90 -41.19
C ASP A 15 22.83 -29.68 -39.87
N ASP A 16 22.44 -29.00 -38.79
CA ASP A 16 22.19 -29.62 -37.46
C ASP A 16 20.71 -29.55 -37.01
N LEU A 17 19.76 -29.34 -37.93
CA LEU A 17 18.34 -29.32 -37.57
C LEU A 17 17.73 -30.72 -37.62
N VAL A 18 17.28 -31.20 -36.46
CA VAL A 18 16.47 -32.41 -36.32
C VAL A 18 15.23 -32.28 -37.22
N PRO A 19 14.92 -33.26 -38.08
CA PRO A 19 13.74 -33.20 -38.94
C PRO A 19 12.48 -33.08 -38.07
N LEU A 20 11.59 -32.16 -38.45
CA LEU A 20 10.30 -32.01 -37.80
C LEU A 20 9.51 -33.33 -37.92
N PRO A 21 8.76 -33.73 -36.89
CA PRO A 21 7.96 -34.96 -36.93
C PRO A 21 6.97 -34.92 -38.09
N ALA A 22 6.83 -36.05 -38.78
CA ALA A 22 6.02 -36.18 -40.00
C ALA A 22 4.51 -35.97 -39.78
N GLU A 23 4.05 -36.07 -38.52
CA GLU A 23 2.68 -35.77 -38.12
C GLU A 23 2.67 -34.65 -37.07
N PRO A 24 1.68 -33.73 -37.12
CA PRO A 24 1.57 -32.66 -36.15
C PRO A 24 1.31 -33.25 -34.76
N VAL A 25 2.34 -33.21 -33.91
CA VAL A 25 2.21 -33.56 -32.49
C VAL A 25 1.25 -32.55 -31.86
N ASP A 26 0.23 -33.05 -31.17
CA ASP A 26 -0.72 -32.20 -30.45
C ASP A 26 0.02 -31.45 -29.33
N ILE A 27 0.37 -30.19 -29.58
CA ILE A 27 1.14 -29.38 -28.64
C ILE A 27 0.20 -29.04 -27.49
N PRO A 28 0.45 -29.50 -26.25
CA PRO A 28 -0.40 -29.16 -25.12
C PRO A 28 -0.43 -27.63 -25.00
N ARG A 29 -1.63 -27.04 -24.81
CA ARG A 29 -1.80 -25.59 -24.72
C ARG A 29 -0.83 -25.00 -23.69
N ILE A 30 0.22 -24.35 -24.17
CA ILE A 30 1.22 -23.72 -23.32
C ILE A 30 0.59 -22.41 -22.81
N PRO A 31 0.42 -22.24 -21.49
CA PRO A 31 -0.10 -21.00 -20.96
C PRO A 31 0.91 -19.88 -21.23
N LEU A 32 0.47 -18.85 -21.94
CA LEU A 32 1.25 -17.64 -22.14
C LEU A 32 1.15 -16.80 -20.86
N ILE A 33 2.19 -16.85 -20.02
CA ILE A 33 2.25 -16.07 -18.79
C ILE A 33 3.00 -14.77 -19.06
N SER A 34 2.26 -13.66 -19.15
CA SER A 34 2.86 -12.32 -19.16
C SER A 34 3.06 -11.81 -17.74
N LEU A 35 4.29 -11.51 -17.35
CA LEU A 35 4.60 -10.87 -16.07
C LEU A 35 4.16 -9.40 -16.13
N ALA A 36 3.05 -9.06 -15.47
CA ALA A 36 2.52 -7.70 -15.44
C ALA A 36 3.36 -6.75 -14.55
N TYR A 37 3.78 -7.22 -13.36
CA TYR A 37 4.66 -6.52 -12.43
C TYR A 37 5.10 -7.47 -11.30
N ARG A 38 6.11 -7.06 -10.51
CA ARG A 38 6.54 -7.77 -9.29
C ARG A 38 5.90 -7.12 -8.06
N VAL A 39 5.16 -7.91 -7.27
CA VAL A 39 4.63 -7.45 -5.97
C VAL A 39 5.78 -6.99 -5.08
N GLY A 40 5.69 -5.78 -4.53
CA GLY A 40 6.67 -5.19 -3.60
C GLY A 40 7.69 -4.22 -4.19
N SER A 41 7.68 -3.95 -5.50
CA SER A 41 8.48 -2.87 -6.11
C SER A 41 7.62 -1.61 -6.22
N LEU A 42 8.09 -0.49 -5.66
CA LEU A 42 7.34 0.78 -5.63
C LEU A 42 7.70 1.65 -6.85
N LEU A 43 8.99 1.74 -7.16
CA LEU A 43 9.53 2.43 -8.31
C LEU A 43 10.39 1.45 -9.12
N ASP A 44 10.16 1.43 -10.42
CA ASP A 44 10.96 0.64 -11.37
C ASP A 44 11.24 1.50 -12.60
N ALA A 45 12.52 1.77 -12.85
CA ALA A 45 12.99 2.35 -14.09
C ALA A 45 14.16 1.51 -14.61
N PHE A 46 13.95 0.91 -15.78
CA PHE A 46 14.96 0.13 -16.50
C PHE A 46 15.61 -1.00 -15.68
N GLY A 47 14.85 -1.60 -14.74
CA GLY A 47 15.33 -2.71 -13.92
C GLY A 47 15.99 -2.28 -12.60
N GLU A 48 16.16 -0.98 -12.34
CA GLU A 48 16.40 -0.46 -11.00
C GLU A 48 15.12 -0.64 -10.17
N LYS A 49 15.23 -1.25 -8.99
CA LYS A 49 14.07 -1.60 -8.15
C LYS A 49 14.17 -0.93 -6.80
N THR A 50 13.49 0.19 -6.68
CA THR A 50 13.30 0.86 -5.42
C THR A 50 11.97 0.39 -4.80
N ASN A 51 12.06 -0.37 -3.71
CA ASN A 51 10.88 -0.85 -2.98
C ASN A 51 10.39 0.23 -1.99
N GLU A 52 9.23 -0.03 -1.39
CA GLU A 52 8.60 0.86 -0.41
C GLU A 52 9.47 1.07 0.83
N GLN A 53 10.13 0.01 1.33
CA GLN A 53 10.98 0.08 2.51
C GLN A 53 12.17 1.03 2.31
N HIS A 54 12.76 1.08 1.12
CA HIS A 54 13.85 2.00 0.80
C HIS A 54 13.38 3.46 0.86
N VAL A 55 12.23 3.75 0.24
CA VAL A 55 11.66 5.11 0.24
C VAL A 55 11.22 5.52 1.64
N MET A 56 10.54 4.63 2.37
CA MET A 56 10.11 4.86 3.75
C MET A 56 11.29 5.17 4.66
N SER A 57 12.35 4.34 4.60
CA SER A 57 13.56 4.52 5.40
C SER A 57 14.23 5.86 5.08
N ALA A 58 14.29 6.24 3.80
CA ALA A 58 14.86 7.51 3.38
C ALA A 58 14.05 8.71 3.92
N LEU A 59 12.72 8.70 3.74
CA LEU A 59 11.83 9.77 4.22
C LEU A 59 11.86 9.89 5.75
N GLN A 60 11.80 8.77 6.47
CA GLN A 60 11.88 8.76 7.94
C GLN A 60 13.23 9.29 8.45
N ALA A 61 14.33 8.97 7.77
CA ALA A 61 15.64 9.51 8.12
C ALA A 61 15.70 11.03 7.93
N VAL A 62 15.10 11.56 6.86
CA VAL A 62 15.01 13.01 6.60
C VAL A 62 14.16 13.70 7.67
N VAL A 63 12.96 13.19 7.97
CA VAL A 63 12.11 13.78 9.01
C VAL A 63 12.76 13.75 10.39
N ARG A 64 13.48 12.68 10.73
CA ARG A 64 14.28 12.63 11.97
C ARG A 64 15.35 13.74 12.02
N GLN A 65 15.97 14.07 10.89
CA GLN A 65 16.93 15.18 10.82
C GLN A 65 16.22 16.52 11.02
N TRP A 66 15.06 16.73 10.43
CA TRP A 66 14.27 17.96 10.65
C TRP A 66 13.85 18.15 12.10
N LYS A 67 13.45 17.07 12.79
CA LYS A 67 13.17 17.11 14.23
C LYS A 67 14.40 17.53 15.06
N GLN A 68 15.62 17.17 14.65
CA GLN A 68 16.85 17.63 15.30
C GLN A 68 17.11 19.13 15.09
N TYR A 69 16.59 19.73 14.02
CA TYR A 69 16.59 21.17 13.77
C TYR A 69 15.39 21.89 14.40
N GLU A 70 14.72 21.25 15.37
CA GLU A 70 13.55 21.78 16.06
C GLU A 70 12.34 22.05 15.16
N ILE A 71 12.26 21.39 13.99
CA ILE A 71 11.11 21.45 13.09
C ILE A 71 10.15 20.31 13.44
N PRO A 72 8.96 20.60 14.01
CA PRO A 72 8.07 19.60 14.60
C PRO A 72 7.09 19.05 13.55
N VAL A 73 7.63 18.30 12.59
CA VAL A 73 6.84 17.67 11.52
C VAL A 73 7.01 16.16 11.54
N ASP A 74 5.95 15.46 11.15
CA ASP A 74 5.96 14.05 10.81
C ASP A 74 5.44 13.85 9.39
N ILE A 75 5.69 12.66 8.86
CA ILE A 75 5.11 12.25 7.58
C ILE A 75 3.65 11.92 7.81
N CYS A 76 2.76 12.37 6.92
CA CYS A 76 1.34 12.04 6.93
C CYS A 76 1.00 10.98 5.86
N ASP A 77 1.39 11.24 4.61
CA ASP A 77 1.15 10.35 3.48
C ASP A 77 2.15 10.71 2.36
N PHE A 78 2.44 9.76 1.49
CA PHE A 78 3.23 10.01 0.31
C PHE A 78 2.76 9.12 -0.85
N THR A 79 3.07 9.58 -2.06
CA THR A 79 2.98 8.74 -3.25
C THR A 79 4.20 9.00 -4.11
N SER A 80 4.55 8.01 -4.90
CA SER A 80 5.66 8.14 -5.83
C SER A 80 5.23 7.70 -7.22
N TYR A 81 5.94 8.19 -8.24
CA TYR A 81 5.83 7.66 -9.58
C TYR A 81 7.15 7.80 -10.34
N PRO A 82 7.48 6.85 -11.23
CA PRO A 82 8.60 6.98 -12.12
C PRO A 82 8.20 7.87 -13.30
N LYS A 83 8.93 8.97 -13.48
CA LYS A 83 8.77 9.87 -14.62
C LYS A 83 9.68 9.37 -15.76
N LEU A 84 9.10 8.56 -16.63
CA LEU A 84 9.78 7.86 -17.74
C LEU A 84 9.78 8.63 -19.06
N ASP A 85 9.02 9.72 -19.15
CA ASP A 85 8.90 10.61 -20.32
C ASP A 85 10.03 11.65 -20.39
N VAL A 86 11.05 11.54 -19.53
CA VAL A 86 12.25 12.38 -19.52
C VAL A 86 13.51 11.51 -19.54
N PHE A 87 14.60 12.05 -20.08
CA PHE A 87 15.90 11.36 -20.13
C PHE A 87 17.01 12.21 -19.50
N PRO A 88 17.77 11.70 -18.51
CA PRO A 88 17.56 10.40 -17.83
C PRO A 88 16.20 10.33 -17.12
N ALA A 89 15.66 9.12 -16.95
CA ALA A 89 14.39 8.95 -16.22
C ALA A 89 14.56 9.37 -14.77
N LYS A 90 13.49 9.87 -14.13
CA LYS A 90 13.58 10.37 -12.76
C LYS A 90 12.45 9.90 -11.89
N TYR A 91 12.72 9.80 -10.60
CA TYR A 91 11.69 9.50 -9.62
C TYR A 91 11.10 10.78 -9.06
N VAL A 92 9.78 10.76 -8.86
CA VAL A 92 9.05 11.87 -8.25
C VAL A 92 8.31 11.35 -7.03
N ILE A 93 8.47 12.02 -5.90
CA ILE A 93 7.76 11.74 -4.65
C ILE A 93 6.95 12.98 -4.29
N PHE A 94 5.66 12.79 -4.02
CA PHE A 94 4.83 13.78 -3.35
C PHE A 94 4.71 13.40 -1.89
N LEU A 95 4.96 14.35 -1.00
CA LEU A 95 5.03 14.14 0.44
C LEU A 95 4.07 15.11 1.15
N GLU A 96 3.14 14.56 1.91
CA GLU A 96 2.27 15.32 2.81
C GLU A 96 2.83 15.20 4.23
N LEU A 97 2.97 16.34 4.91
CA LEU A 97 3.46 16.40 6.28
C LEU A 97 2.31 16.73 7.24
N ILE A 98 2.45 16.25 8.48
CA ILE A 98 1.63 16.66 9.61
C ILE A 98 2.50 17.43 10.62
N GLU A 99 1.95 18.49 11.19
CA GLU A 99 2.55 19.27 12.27
C GLU A 99 2.18 18.64 13.62
N ASP A 100 3.10 18.65 14.59
CA ASP A 100 2.76 18.32 15.98
C ASP A 100 1.74 19.32 16.55
N GLU A 101 0.82 18.86 17.40
CA GLU A 101 -0.37 19.63 17.84
C GLU A 101 -0.05 21.01 18.48
N GLU A 102 1.16 21.18 19.00
CA GLU A 102 1.56 22.37 19.77
C GLU A 102 2.30 23.44 18.97
N ARG A 103 2.88 23.12 17.79
CA ARG A 103 3.78 24.02 17.07
C ARG A 103 3.54 23.98 15.57
N LYS A 104 3.12 25.12 15.01
CA LYS A 104 2.94 25.29 13.57
C LYS A 104 4.24 25.65 12.89
N ILE A 105 4.47 25.12 11.70
CA ILE A 105 5.57 25.56 10.85
C ILE A 105 5.24 26.90 10.20
N ASP A 106 6.21 27.80 10.13
CA ASP A 106 6.06 29.05 9.41
C ASP A 106 6.37 28.88 7.90
N ALA A 107 6.06 29.91 7.11
CA ALA A 107 6.27 29.88 5.67
C ALA A 107 7.76 29.82 5.27
N GLN A 108 8.67 30.34 6.10
CA GLN A 108 10.11 30.29 5.83
C GLN A 108 10.66 28.89 6.06
N GLN A 109 10.23 28.22 7.14
CA GLN A 109 10.52 26.83 7.44
C GLN A 109 9.98 25.93 6.32
N LEU A 110 8.72 26.10 5.91
CA LEU A 110 8.15 25.31 4.82
C LEU A 110 8.93 25.48 3.50
N GLN A 111 9.34 26.70 3.17
CA GLN A 111 10.16 26.97 1.99
C GLN A 111 11.54 26.33 2.09
N PHE A 112 12.16 26.38 3.27
CA PHE A 112 13.43 25.72 3.56
C PHE A 112 13.30 24.21 3.34
N LEU A 113 12.28 23.57 3.94
CA LEU A 113 12.01 22.14 3.78
C LEU A 113 11.83 21.76 2.31
N GLN A 114 11.02 22.51 1.57
CA GLN A 114 10.80 22.24 0.13
C GLN A 114 12.10 22.34 -0.68
N ASN A 115 12.99 23.28 -0.33
CA ASN A 115 14.24 23.49 -1.04
C ASN A 115 15.28 22.40 -0.76
N THR A 116 15.31 21.83 0.44
CA THR A 116 16.31 20.82 0.83
C THR A 116 15.83 19.38 0.66
N LEU A 117 14.51 19.14 0.70
CA LEU A 117 13.91 17.81 0.70
C LEU A 117 14.45 16.89 -0.40
N SER A 118 14.51 17.35 -1.65
CA SER A 118 14.96 16.49 -2.77
C SER A 118 16.40 16.01 -2.57
N SER A 119 17.32 16.90 -2.17
CA SER A 119 18.72 16.54 -1.94
C SER A 119 18.91 15.65 -0.71
N GLU A 120 18.14 15.88 0.35
CA GLU A 120 18.24 15.08 1.57
C GLU A 120 17.68 13.67 1.35
N VAL A 121 16.53 13.54 0.66
CA VAL A 121 15.96 12.23 0.30
C VAL A 121 16.89 11.48 -0.66
N GLU A 122 17.46 12.15 -1.67
CA GLU A 122 18.45 11.56 -2.57
C GLU A 122 19.62 10.92 -1.77
N GLN A 123 20.16 11.65 -0.80
CA GLN A 123 21.27 11.18 0.03
C GLN A 123 20.89 9.95 0.85
N GLN A 124 19.71 9.95 1.48
CA GLN A 124 19.27 8.81 2.29
C GLN A 124 18.88 7.62 1.41
N LEU A 125 18.25 7.86 0.26
CA LEU A 125 17.87 6.81 -0.68
C LEU A 125 19.09 6.10 -1.26
N CYS A 126 20.17 6.83 -1.58
CA CYS A 126 21.43 6.22 -2.02
C CYS A 126 22.10 5.34 -0.96
N LYS A 127 21.81 5.57 0.34
CA LYS A 127 22.26 4.69 1.44
C LYS A 127 21.34 3.49 1.61
N ALA A 128 20.03 3.70 1.45
CA ALA A 128 19.02 2.67 1.59
C ALA A 128 18.98 1.70 0.40
N ASN A 129 19.41 2.14 -0.79
CA ASN A 129 19.40 1.35 -2.02
C ASN A 129 20.69 1.57 -2.84
N GLU A 130 21.64 0.64 -2.72
CA GLU A 130 22.90 0.67 -3.48
C GLU A 130 22.68 0.61 -5.00
N TYR A 131 21.65 -0.11 -5.47
CA TYR A 131 21.34 -0.18 -6.91
C TYR A 131 20.88 1.17 -7.46
N TYR A 132 20.06 1.91 -6.70
CA TYR A 132 19.68 3.27 -7.07
C TYR A 132 20.91 4.18 -7.19
N LYS A 133 21.82 4.10 -6.20
CA LYS A 133 23.08 4.83 -6.20
C LYS A 133 23.94 4.51 -7.43
N ASP A 134 24.04 3.25 -7.80
CA ASP A 134 24.80 2.82 -8.99
C ASP A 134 24.18 3.40 -10.27
N TYR A 135 22.86 3.34 -10.43
CA TYR A 135 22.16 3.91 -11.58
C TYR A 135 22.30 5.43 -11.67
N ARG A 136 22.27 6.12 -10.52
CA ARG A 136 22.54 7.56 -10.43
C ARG A 136 23.96 7.91 -10.82
N SER A 137 24.96 7.17 -10.33
CA SER A 137 26.37 7.38 -10.67
C SER A 137 26.67 7.11 -12.16
N ALA A 138 25.96 6.15 -12.76
CA ALA A 138 26.03 5.83 -14.18
C ALA A 138 25.19 6.78 -15.07
N SER A 139 24.58 7.83 -14.50
CA SER A 139 23.69 8.77 -15.21
C SER A 139 22.52 8.10 -15.94
N LYS A 140 22.08 6.92 -15.47
CA LYS A 140 20.91 6.20 -15.99
C LYS A 140 19.59 6.71 -15.39
N LEU A 141 19.68 7.32 -14.21
CA LEU A 141 18.58 8.02 -13.54
C LEU A 141 19.01 9.45 -13.23
N ASP A 142 18.07 10.38 -13.27
CA ASP A 142 18.21 11.78 -12.82
C ASP A 142 17.99 11.86 -11.30
N PRO A 143 18.41 12.94 -10.61
CA PRO A 143 18.12 13.11 -9.18
C PRO A 143 16.62 13.01 -8.88
N ILE A 144 16.29 12.43 -7.73
CA ILE A 144 14.91 12.37 -7.27
C ILE A 144 14.34 13.78 -7.09
N ALA A 145 13.08 13.96 -7.50
CA ALA A 145 12.33 15.18 -7.25
C ALA A 145 11.29 14.92 -6.16
N CYS A 146 11.39 15.63 -5.05
CA CYS A 146 10.45 15.52 -3.94
C CYS A 146 9.67 16.82 -3.79
N ILE A 147 8.34 16.71 -3.68
CA ILE A 147 7.41 17.84 -3.67
C ILE A 147 6.55 17.74 -2.42
N LEU A 148 6.61 18.76 -1.56
CA LEU A 148 5.70 18.91 -0.45
C LEU A 148 4.32 19.31 -0.97
N VAL A 149 3.30 18.60 -0.50
CA VAL A 149 1.90 18.91 -0.81
C VAL A 149 1.20 19.47 0.43
N ARG A 150 0.09 20.18 0.20
CA ARG A 150 -0.69 20.76 1.29
C ARG A 150 -1.36 19.64 2.11
N LYS A 151 -1.53 19.87 3.41
CA LYS A 151 -2.36 18.99 4.26
C LYS A 151 -3.75 18.80 3.65
N GLY A 152 -4.22 17.57 3.62
CA GLY A 152 -5.47 17.14 3.00
C GLY A 152 -5.39 16.90 1.49
N THR A 153 -4.22 17.02 0.84
CA THR A 153 -4.11 16.83 -0.62
C THR A 153 -4.49 15.42 -1.02
N PHE A 154 -3.94 14.41 -0.34
CA PHE A 154 -4.25 13.01 -0.67
C PHE A 154 -5.69 12.65 -0.33
N SER A 155 -6.22 13.15 0.79
CA SER A 155 -7.62 12.97 1.16
C SER A 155 -8.57 13.59 0.12
N THR A 156 -8.27 14.80 -0.36
CA THR A 156 -9.05 15.48 -1.40
C THR A 156 -8.95 14.74 -2.73
N PHE A 157 -7.74 14.30 -3.11
CA PHE A 157 -7.51 13.51 -4.32
C PHE A 157 -8.33 12.22 -4.29
N MET A 158 -8.30 11.47 -3.18
CA MET A 158 -9.06 10.24 -2.97
C MET A 158 -10.59 10.45 -3.07
N LEU A 159 -11.08 11.63 -2.69
CA LEU A 159 -12.51 11.97 -2.80
C LEU A 159 -12.91 12.44 -4.21
N SER A 160 -11.95 12.84 -5.04
CA SER A 160 -12.18 13.43 -6.37
C SER A 160 -12.64 12.41 -7.42
N ALA A 161 -13.31 12.89 -8.46
CA ALA A 161 -13.70 12.06 -9.61
C ALA A 161 -12.50 11.53 -10.40
N ALA A 162 -11.36 12.23 -10.39
CA ALA A 162 -10.13 11.80 -11.06
C ALA A 162 -9.55 10.52 -10.44
N ALA A 163 -9.69 10.32 -9.14
CA ALA A 163 -9.34 9.04 -8.51
C ALA A 163 -10.19 7.90 -9.10
N LYS A 164 -11.49 8.13 -9.40
CA LYS A 164 -12.39 7.10 -9.94
C LYS A 164 -11.99 6.58 -11.33
N GLU A 165 -11.39 7.42 -12.18
CA GLU A 165 -10.87 7.00 -13.50
C GLU A 165 -9.48 6.37 -13.41
N VAL A 166 -8.67 6.77 -12.43
CA VAL A 166 -7.29 6.26 -12.23
C VAL A 166 -7.25 4.98 -11.38
N PHE A 167 -8.36 4.60 -10.74
CA PHE A 167 -8.51 3.36 -9.95
C PHE A 167 -8.57 2.09 -10.81
N ASP A 168 -7.60 1.94 -11.70
CA ASP A 168 -7.16 0.69 -12.30
C ASP A 168 -5.89 0.25 -11.53
N ALA A 169 -6.08 -0.19 -10.28
CA ALA A 169 -5.12 -0.86 -9.37
C ALA A 169 -3.71 -0.24 -9.11
N LYS A 170 -3.31 0.86 -9.76
CA LYS A 170 -1.90 1.31 -9.82
C LYS A 170 -1.49 2.40 -8.83
N TYR A 171 -2.44 3.13 -8.23
CA TYR A 171 -2.13 4.25 -7.33
C TYR A 171 -2.88 4.09 -6.02
N LYS A 172 -2.21 3.51 -5.02
CA LYS A 172 -2.65 3.51 -3.64
C LYS A 172 -1.82 4.57 -2.91
N SER A 173 -2.46 5.62 -2.39
CA SER A 173 -1.73 6.55 -1.50
C SER A 173 -1.27 5.77 -0.26
N GLN A 174 0.00 5.95 0.11
CA GLN A 174 0.63 5.20 1.19
C GLN A 174 0.63 6.07 2.44
N ARG A 175 -0.51 6.05 3.14
CA ARG A 175 -0.70 6.74 4.41
C ARG A 175 0.37 6.27 5.40
N ILE A 176 1.28 7.16 5.75
CA ILE A 176 2.18 7.03 6.90
C ILE A 176 1.53 7.85 8.01
N GLU A 177 0.36 7.41 8.44
CA GLU A 177 -0.15 7.83 9.73
C GLU A 177 -0.72 6.57 10.34
N ASP A 178 0.00 6.03 11.33
CA ASP A 178 -0.64 5.43 12.50
C ASP A 178 -1.50 6.54 13.15
N ASN A 179 -2.54 6.99 12.46
CA ASN A 179 -3.69 7.51 13.18
C ASN A 179 -4.19 6.29 13.94
N ASP A 180 -3.94 6.28 15.24
CA ASP A 180 -4.42 5.26 16.17
C ASP A 180 -5.96 5.32 16.20
N TYR A 181 -6.58 4.75 15.17
CA TYR A 181 -8.01 4.54 15.07
C TYR A 181 -8.39 3.26 15.81
N SER A 182 -7.74 3.04 16.95
CA SER A 182 -8.16 2.05 17.92
C SER A 182 -9.54 2.39 18.45
N PHE A 183 -10.13 1.41 19.10
CA PHE A 183 -11.47 1.51 19.64
C PHE A 183 -11.62 0.52 20.80
N ILE A 184 -12.62 0.78 21.63
CA ILE A 184 -12.92 -0.01 22.81
C ILE A 184 -14.22 -0.79 22.59
N ILE A 185 -14.20 -2.08 22.88
CA ILE A 185 -15.40 -2.94 22.95
C ILE A 185 -15.32 -3.73 24.26
N ASP A 186 -16.39 -3.73 25.05
CA ASP A 186 -16.49 -4.47 26.32
C ASP A 186 -15.33 -4.15 27.28
N GLY A 187 -14.91 -2.88 27.34
CA GLY A 187 -13.82 -2.40 28.19
C GLY A 187 -12.42 -2.79 27.71
N LYS A 188 -12.29 -3.52 26.59
CA LYS A 188 -11.00 -3.91 26.01
C LYS A 188 -10.65 -3.02 24.81
N HIS A 189 -9.37 -2.63 24.74
CA HIS A 189 -8.81 -1.85 23.65
C HIS A 189 -8.41 -2.75 22.47
N TYR A 190 -8.68 -2.31 21.24
CA TYR A 190 -8.33 -3.00 20.02
C TYR A 190 -7.62 -2.04 19.07
N ALA A 191 -6.38 -2.34 18.69
CA ALA A 191 -5.62 -1.54 17.73
C ALA A 191 -6.27 -1.53 16.34
N THR A 192 -6.84 -2.66 15.90
CA THR A 192 -7.55 -2.75 14.60
C THR A 192 -8.76 -3.68 14.67
N VAL A 193 -9.64 -3.56 13.66
CA VAL A 193 -10.78 -4.49 13.48
C VAL A 193 -10.30 -5.92 13.24
N GLU A 194 -9.10 -6.12 12.68
CA GLU A 194 -8.52 -7.45 12.53
C GLU A 194 -8.21 -8.07 13.90
N HIS A 195 -7.64 -7.32 14.85
CA HIS A 195 -7.42 -7.81 16.23
C HIS A 195 -8.74 -8.22 16.89
N TYR A 196 -9.78 -7.40 16.73
CA TYR A 196 -11.12 -7.72 17.24
C TYR A 196 -11.66 -8.98 16.57
N TYR A 197 -11.77 -9.01 15.25
CA TYR A 197 -12.36 -10.12 14.50
C TYR A 197 -11.64 -11.46 14.75
N GLN A 198 -10.31 -11.45 14.82
CA GLN A 198 -9.53 -12.67 15.03
C GLN A 198 -9.63 -13.16 16.49
N SER A 199 -9.63 -12.26 17.48
CA SER A 199 -9.77 -12.65 18.90
C SER A 199 -11.17 -13.19 19.22
N GLN A 200 -12.22 -12.64 18.63
CA GLN A 200 -13.60 -13.11 18.84
C GLN A 200 -13.82 -14.57 18.42
N LYS A 201 -12.96 -15.13 17.56
CA LYS A 201 -13.02 -16.55 17.20
C LYS A 201 -12.73 -17.48 18.37
N TYR A 202 -12.16 -16.99 19.47
CA TYR A 202 -11.70 -17.80 20.61
C TYR A 202 -12.23 -17.30 21.96
N VAL A 203 -12.99 -16.20 21.99
CA VAL A 203 -13.33 -15.49 23.23
C VAL A 203 -14.06 -16.35 24.27
N ASP A 204 -14.93 -17.26 23.83
CA ASP A 204 -15.74 -18.10 24.72
C ASP A 204 -14.99 -19.36 25.18
N GLU A 205 -14.28 -20.03 24.27
CA GLU A 205 -13.69 -21.36 24.52
C GLU A 205 -12.21 -21.29 24.95
N CYS A 206 -11.51 -20.25 24.53
CA CYS A 206 -10.05 -20.12 24.63
C CYS A 206 -9.66 -18.64 24.92
N PRO A 207 -10.05 -18.09 26.08
CA PRO A 207 -9.90 -16.67 26.38
C PRO A 207 -8.44 -16.21 26.43
N GLU A 208 -7.50 -17.08 26.79
CA GLU A 208 -6.06 -16.76 26.76
C GLU A 208 -5.55 -16.55 25.33
N GLN A 209 -5.97 -17.40 24.39
CA GLN A 209 -5.64 -17.27 22.97
C GLN A 209 -6.32 -16.03 22.36
N ALA A 210 -7.56 -15.74 22.76
CA ALA A 210 -8.25 -14.52 22.36
C ALA A 210 -7.49 -13.26 22.83
N GLU A 211 -7.00 -13.27 24.07
CA GLU A 211 -6.22 -12.17 24.64
C GLU A 211 -4.86 -12.02 23.93
N ALA A 212 -4.17 -13.13 23.67
CA ALA A 212 -2.90 -13.12 22.94
C ALA A 212 -3.06 -12.55 21.51
N ILE A 213 -4.15 -12.90 20.82
CA ILE A 213 -4.47 -12.32 19.50
C ILE A 213 -4.80 -10.84 19.62
N ARG A 214 -5.53 -10.42 20.66
CA ARG A 214 -5.90 -9.01 20.89
C ARG A 214 -4.67 -8.12 21.10
N THR A 215 -3.70 -8.61 21.86
CA THR A 215 -2.48 -7.87 22.23
C THR A 215 -1.32 -8.09 21.27
N ALA A 216 -1.55 -8.71 20.11
CA ALA A 216 -0.52 -8.84 19.08
C ALA A 216 -0.02 -7.44 18.67
N GLU A 217 1.27 -7.37 18.30
CA GLU A 217 1.93 -6.11 17.94
C GLU A 217 1.37 -5.55 16.63
N THR A 218 0.98 -6.43 15.70
CA THR A 218 0.47 -6.02 14.39
C THR A 218 -0.77 -6.80 13.99
N ALA A 219 -1.61 -6.19 13.14
CA ALA A 219 -2.80 -6.85 12.59
C ALA A 219 -2.45 -8.13 11.80
N LEU A 220 -1.28 -8.14 11.13
CA LEU A 220 -0.79 -9.32 10.44
C LEU A 220 -0.47 -10.44 11.44
N GLN A 221 0.23 -10.11 12.53
CA GLN A 221 0.53 -11.09 13.59
C GLN A 221 -0.76 -11.64 14.23
N ALA A 222 -1.76 -10.80 14.52
CA ALA A 222 -3.04 -11.24 15.05
C ALA A 222 -3.72 -12.29 14.14
N LYS A 223 -3.67 -12.06 12.82
CA LYS A 223 -4.20 -12.98 11.81
C LYS A 223 -3.40 -14.28 11.70
N ASP A 224 -2.08 -14.19 11.74
CA ASP A 224 -1.19 -15.35 11.66
C ASP A 224 -1.36 -16.23 12.90
N MET A 225 -1.42 -15.64 14.10
CA MET A 225 -1.72 -16.33 15.34
C MET A 225 -3.07 -17.06 15.28
N SER A 226 -4.15 -16.39 14.86
CA SER A 226 -5.45 -17.07 14.68
C SER A 226 -5.39 -18.20 13.66
N SER A 227 -4.59 -18.05 12.60
CA SER A 227 -4.45 -19.09 11.58
C SER A 227 -3.73 -20.33 12.14
N GLN A 228 -2.69 -20.14 12.95
CA GLN A 228 -1.98 -21.22 13.66
C GLN A 228 -2.88 -21.89 14.70
N PHE A 229 -3.68 -21.11 15.44
CA PHE A 229 -4.57 -21.63 16.48
C PHE A 229 -5.74 -22.43 15.92
N LYS A 230 -6.14 -22.21 14.67
CA LYS A 230 -7.30 -22.87 14.03
C LYS A 230 -7.27 -24.40 14.13
N SER A 231 -6.09 -25.03 14.09
CA SER A 231 -5.93 -26.49 14.18
C SER A 231 -5.65 -27.01 15.60
N ILE A 232 -5.44 -26.12 16.57
CA ILE A 232 -4.99 -26.47 17.92
C ILE A 232 -6.09 -26.21 18.95
N TYR A 233 -6.84 -25.12 18.78
CA TYR A 233 -7.81 -24.65 19.75
C TYR A 233 -9.21 -24.60 19.12
N PRO A 234 -10.25 -25.01 19.86
CA PRO A 234 -11.63 -24.86 19.41
C PRO A 234 -11.97 -23.38 19.22
N ARG A 235 -12.78 -23.09 18.20
CA ARG A 235 -13.36 -21.76 18.02
C ARG A 235 -14.62 -21.62 18.87
N SER A 236 -14.93 -20.38 19.24
CA SER A 236 -16.20 -19.98 19.83
C SER A 236 -17.38 -20.55 19.03
N THR A 237 -18.28 -21.22 19.73
CA THR A 237 -19.50 -21.80 19.18
C THR A 237 -20.52 -20.73 18.78
N SER A 238 -20.44 -19.55 19.41
CA SER A 238 -21.24 -18.35 19.13
C SER A 238 -20.66 -17.46 18.02
N PHE A 239 -19.57 -17.85 17.36
CA PHE A 239 -18.91 -16.97 16.40
C PHE A 239 -19.72 -16.78 15.11
N ASP A 240 -20.35 -15.61 15.00
CA ASP A 240 -20.93 -15.09 13.76
C ASP A 240 -19.98 -14.07 13.13
N ALA A 241 -19.42 -14.44 11.99
CA ALA A 241 -18.45 -13.62 11.27
C ALA A 241 -19.00 -12.24 10.88
N GLU A 242 -20.26 -12.14 10.44
CA GLU A 242 -20.84 -10.88 9.97
C GLU A 242 -21.23 -9.99 11.13
N ALA A 243 -21.88 -10.56 12.16
CA ALA A 243 -22.22 -9.80 13.37
C ALA A 243 -20.97 -9.27 14.09
N VAL A 244 -19.92 -10.09 14.19
CA VAL A 244 -18.64 -9.66 14.76
C VAL A 244 -18.00 -8.57 13.91
N MET A 245 -17.93 -8.72 12.58
CA MET A 245 -17.34 -7.69 11.72
C MET A 245 -18.12 -6.37 11.82
N LEU A 246 -19.45 -6.41 11.76
CA LEU A 246 -20.31 -5.24 11.89
C LEU A 246 -20.10 -4.54 13.23
N ARG A 247 -20.04 -5.30 14.34
CA ARG A 247 -19.80 -4.76 15.68
C ARG A 247 -18.44 -4.06 15.78
N GLY A 248 -17.39 -4.68 15.23
CA GLY A 248 -16.03 -4.10 15.19
C GLY A 248 -15.96 -2.82 14.36
N LEU A 249 -16.52 -2.84 13.15
CA LEU A 249 -16.57 -1.67 12.27
C LEU A 249 -17.40 -0.55 12.91
N ARG A 250 -18.60 -0.85 13.44
CA ARG A 250 -19.46 0.16 14.07
C ARG A 250 -18.76 0.83 15.24
N ALA A 251 -18.08 0.07 16.11
CA ALA A 251 -17.30 0.64 17.20
C ALA A 251 -16.17 1.55 16.70
N LYS A 252 -15.39 1.08 15.73
CA LYS A 252 -14.29 1.85 15.13
C LYS A 252 -14.77 3.17 14.55
N PHE A 253 -15.79 3.16 13.70
CA PHE A 253 -16.28 4.36 13.03
C PHE A 253 -16.99 5.32 14.01
N THR A 254 -17.74 4.81 14.99
CA THR A 254 -18.44 5.66 15.96
C THR A 254 -17.47 6.38 16.91
N GLN A 255 -16.39 5.70 17.32
CA GLN A 255 -15.41 6.28 18.24
C GLN A 255 -14.40 7.21 17.53
N ASN A 256 -14.23 7.07 16.21
CA ASN A 256 -13.29 7.85 15.42
C ASN A 256 -14.02 8.84 14.49
N LYS A 257 -14.26 10.07 14.98
CA LYS A 257 -15.03 11.11 14.25
C LYS A 257 -14.51 11.40 12.84
N GLN A 258 -13.20 11.37 12.65
CA GLN A 258 -12.59 11.57 11.33
C GLN A 258 -12.94 10.44 10.36
N LEU A 259 -12.88 9.18 10.79
CA LEU A 259 -13.28 8.04 9.97
C LEU A 259 -14.77 8.08 9.64
N MET A 260 -15.61 8.48 10.61
CA MET A 260 -17.04 8.67 10.36
C MET A 260 -17.29 9.74 9.29
N ALA A 261 -16.62 10.89 9.39
CA ALA A 261 -16.75 11.95 8.40
C ALA A 261 -16.31 11.47 7.00
N LEU A 262 -15.21 10.73 6.91
CA LEU A 262 -14.76 10.12 5.65
C LEU A 262 -15.78 9.13 5.08
N LEU A 263 -16.39 8.29 5.92
CA LEU A 263 -17.41 7.34 5.50
C LEU A 263 -18.66 8.05 4.96
N LYS A 264 -19.13 9.10 5.64
CA LYS A 264 -20.27 9.93 5.19
C LYS A 264 -19.98 10.67 3.89
N ALA A 265 -18.75 11.16 3.70
CA ALA A 265 -18.31 11.82 2.48
C ALA A 265 -18.32 10.90 1.24
N THR A 266 -18.51 9.58 1.43
CA THR A 266 -18.74 8.65 0.32
C THR A 266 -20.15 8.75 -0.27
N GLU A 267 -21.08 9.43 0.40
CA GLU A 267 -22.45 9.67 -0.05
C GLU A 267 -23.12 8.36 -0.50
N ASN A 268 -23.73 8.32 -1.70
CA ASN A 268 -24.38 7.14 -2.26
C ASN A 268 -23.44 6.22 -3.07
N LYS A 269 -22.12 6.41 -2.96
CA LYS A 269 -21.16 5.57 -3.70
C LYS A 269 -21.15 4.15 -3.14
N ILE A 270 -20.99 3.18 -4.04
CA ILE A 270 -20.77 1.78 -3.68
C ILE A 270 -19.35 1.62 -3.18
N LEU A 271 -19.19 1.13 -1.95
CA LEU A 271 -17.89 0.85 -1.35
C LEU A 271 -17.48 -0.58 -1.68
N ARG A 272 -16.24 -0.77 -2.13
CA ARG A 272 -15.68 -2.09 -2.41
C ARG A 272 -14.20 -2.13 -2.05
N GLU A 273 -13.80 -3.22 -1.41
CA GLU A 273 -12.39 -3.48 -1.10
C GLU A 273 -11.63 -3.88 -2.39
N MET A 274 -10.58 -3.12 -2.73
CA MET A 274 -9.75 -3.33 -3.92
C MET A 274 -8.25 -3.19 -3.61
N PRO A 275 -7.38 -4.09 -4.12
CA PRO A 275 -7.72 -5.34 -4.80
C PRO A 275 -8.28 -6.36 -3.79
N GLY A 276 -9.39 -7.01 -4.14
CA GLY A 276 -9.95 -8.09 -3.33
C GLY A 276 -9.14 -9.37 -3.42
N LYS A 277 -9.29 -10.28 -2.45
CA LYS A 277 -8.80 -11.66 -2.56
C LYS A 277 -9.81 -12.49 -3.35
N ALA A 278 -9.33 -13.22 -4.37
CA ALA A 278 -10.11 -14.26 -5.03
C ALA A 278 -10.76 -15.18 -3.97
N ASP A 279 -12.05 -15.45 -4.11
CA ASP A 279 -12.88 -16.27 -3.22
C ASP A 279 -13.10 -15.76 -1.77
N SER A 280 -12.75 -14.51 -1.47
CA SER A 280 -13.05 -13.92 -0.16
C SER A 280 -14.48 -13.37 -0.12
N LYS A 281 -15.29 -13.86 0.82
CA LYS A 281 -16.63 -13.31 1.10
C LYS A 281 -16.65 -11.82 1.44
N TRP A 282 -15.53 -11.32 1.96
CA TRP A 282 -15.39 -9.91 2.36
C TRP A 282 -15.16 -8.97 1.18
N SER A 283 -14.62 -9.48 0.07
CA SER A 283 -14.26 -8.71 -1.12
C SER A 283 -14.94 -9.24 -2.39
N ASN A 284 -14.58 -8.71 -3.57
CA ASN A 284 -15.07 -9.16 -4.88
C ASN A 284 -16.61 -9.18 -5.01
N ASP A 285 -17.17 -10.23 -5.61
CA ASP A 285 -18.57 -10.34 -6.03
C ASP A 285 -19.56 -10.27 -4.86
N GLN A 286 -19.16 -10.76 -3.68
CA GLN A 286 -19.99 -10.68 -2.47
C GLN A 286 -19.90 -9.30 -1.81
N ASN A 287 -18.72 -8.66 -1.82
CA ASN A 287 -18.51 -7.30 -1.31
C ASN A 287 -19.05 -7.06 0.12
N MET A 288 -19.01 -8.08 0.99
CA MET A 288 -19.68 -8.00 2.30
C MET A 288 -19.12 -6.87 3.16
N LEU A 289 -17.80 -6.63 3.12
CA LEU A 289 -17.19 -5.53 3.87
C LEU A 289 -17.74 -4.17 3.41
N GLY A 290 -17.85 -3.98 2.10
CA GLY A 290 -18.44 -2.77 1.51
C GLY A 290 -19.90 -2.59 1.92
N GLN A 291 -20.69 -3.67 1.92
CA GLN A 291 -22.08 -3.64 2.36
C GLN A 291 -22.23 -3.24 3.83
N LEU A 292 -21.43 -3.82 4.73
CA LEU A 292 -21.46 -3.46 6.15
C LEU A 292 -21.05 -1.99 6.39
N LEU A 293 -20.05 -1.48 5.66
CA LEU A 293 -19.67 -0.07 5.75
C LEU A 293 -20.78 0.85 5.25
N MET A 294 -21.47 0.50 4.17
CA MET A 294 -22.63 1.25 3.68
C MET A 294 -23.79 1.21 4.68
N GLN A 295 -24.03 0.05 5.32
CA GLN A 295 -25.01 -0.04 6.41
C GLN A 295 -24.67 0.91 7.55
N ILE A 296 -23.42 0.93 8.02
CA ILE A 296 -22.97 1.84 9.10
C ILE A 296 -23.13 3.31 8.69
N ARG A 297 -22.82 3.64 7.43
CA ARG A 297 -23.00 5.00 6.88
C ARG A 297 -24.46 5.45 6.95
N ASP A 298 -25.39 4.55 6.65
CA ASP A 298 -26.81 4.88 6.56
C ASP A 298 -27.48 4.90 7.96
N GLU A 299 -26.89 4.21 8.95
CA GLU A 299 -27.36 4.17 10.34
C GLU A 299 -26.95 5.38 11.20
N LEU A 300 -25.81 6.01 10.90
CA LEU A 300 -25.14 7.00 11.77
C LEU A 300 -25.02 8.38 11.14
#